data_AF-A0A956PL06-F1
#
_entry.id   AF-A0A956PL06-F1
#
_cell.length_a   1.000
_cell.length_b   1.000
_cell.length_c   1.000
_cell.angle_alpha   90.00
_cell.angle_beta   90.00
_cell.angle_gamma   90.00
#
_symmetry.space_group_name_H-M   'P 1'
#
loop_
_entity.id
_entity.type
_entity.pdbx_description
1 polymer ?
#
loop_
_entity_poly.entity_id
_entity_poly.type
_entity_poly.pdbx_seq_one_letter_code
_entity_poly.pdbx_strand_id
1 'polypeptide(L)'
;LTEVDGIGVTLVGHPVVQAHILESFDEAFKATPFYTLLGVFSVMLLYIRKPGRVILSSLPTIMGVVLIFGVMGATGLDFNVVNFVGLPISVGIGAVYGVHALHRIEETGGQSLLSTSTGKAILLSGLTTIAGFASLMTARHGGLSSFGFVISVGVMANLLVSLVVLPAVCRWADEWSGRNLSQAEEDI
;
A
#
# COMPACT_ATOMS: atom_id res chain seq x y z
N LEU A 1 27.56 12.22 20.19
CA LEU A 1 28.95 12.15 20.72
C LEU A 1 29.08 13.25 21.75
N THR A 2 29.30 12.90 23.01
CA THR A 2 29.59 13.89 24.06
C THR A 2 31.09 13.93 24.26
N GLU A 3 31.71 15.02 23.82
CA GLU A 3 33.14 15.26 23.99
C GLU A 3 33.37 15.82 25.40
N VAL A 4 34.19 15.13 26.20
CA VAL A 4 34.67 15.61 27.50
C VAL A 4 36.20 15.56 27.43
N ASP A 5 36.85 16.71 27.55
CA ASP A 5 38.31 16.88 27.55
C ASP A 5 39.06 16.29 26.32
N GLY A 6 38.49 16.40 25.12
CA GLY A 6 39.15 15.96 23.87
C GLY A 6 39.31 14.44 23.74
N ILE A 7 38.74 13.68 24.67
CA ILE A 7 38.65 12.22 24.62
C ILE A 7 37.25 11.87 24.11
N GLY A 8 37.18 11.11 23.01
CA GLY A 8 35.92 10.60 22.50
C GLY A 8 35.33 9.57 23.47
N VAL A 9 34.36 9.97 24.27
CA VAL A 9 33.64 9.07 25.18
C VAL A 9 32.35 8.59 24.51
N THR A 10 32.26 7.29 24.28
CA THR A 10 31.03 6.63 23.81
C THR A 10 30.33 5.98 24.99
N LEU A 11 29.12 6.44 25.30
CA LEU A 11 28.27 5.82 26.31
C LEU A 11 27.75 4.48 25.77
N VAL A 12 28.02 3.39 26.49
CA VAL A 12 27.55 2.04 26.14
C VAL A 12 26.71 1.50 27.29
N GLY A 13 25.57 0.90 26.96
CA GLY A 13 24.67 0.27 27.94
C GLY A 13 23.29 0.03 27.35
N HIS A 14 22.57 -0.97 27.88
CA HIS A 14 21.22 -1.33 27.43
C HIS A 14 20.24 -0.12 27.34
N PRO A 15 20.18 0.81 28.32
CA PRO A 15 19.28 1.96 28.22
C PRO A 15 19.72 2.99 27.18
N VAL A 16 21.03 3.16 26.96
CA VAL A 16 21.58 4.09 25.95
C VAL A 16 21.30 3.57 24.54
N VAL A 17 21.48 2.26 24.32
CA VAL A 17 21.17 1.61 23.04
C VAL A 17 19.68 1.67 22.75
N GLN A 18 18.81 1.39 23.74
CA GLN A 18 17.35 1.52 23.57
C GLN A 18 16.91 2.94 23.25
N ALA A 19 17.45 3.94 23.97
CA ALA A 19 17.15 5.35 23.69
C ALA A 19 17.57 5.75 22.26
N HIS A 20 18.77 5.34 21.83
CA HIS A 20 19.26 5.64 20.49
C HIS A 20 18.43 4.95 19.38
N ILE A 21 17.97 3.72 19.64
CA ILE A 21 17.06 3.00 18.74
C ILE A 21 15.71 3.75 18.63
N LEU A 22 15.14 4.18 19.75
CA LEU A 22 13.87 4.92 19.77
C LEU A 22 13.98 6.28 19.07
N GLU A 23 15.07 7.01 19.29
CA GLU A 23 15.37 8.28 18.64
C GLU A 23 15.52 8.11 17.12
N SER A 24 16.25 7.09 16.68
CA SER A 24 16.38 6.75 15.26
C SER A 24 15.03 6.43 14.62
N PHE A 25 14.12 5.80 15.35
CA PHE A 25 12.77 5.53 14.86
C PHE A 25 11.92 6.79 14.76
N ASP A 26 11.99 7.71 15.72
CA ASP A 26 11.27 8.98 15.65
C ASP A 26 11.65 9.80 14.40
N GLU A 27 12.93 9.84 14.05
CA GLU A 27 13.38 10.45 12.79
C GLU A 27 12.83 9.71 11.56
N ALA A 28 12.88 8.38 11.56
CA ALA A 28 12.34 7.57 10.47
C ALA A 28 10.82 7.78 10.30
N PHE A 29 10.07 7.88 11.40
CA PHE A 29 8.62 8.09 11.40
C PHE A 29 8.21 9.41 10.74
N LYS A 30 9.02 10.45 10.88
CA LYS A 30 8.71 11.78 10.35
C LYS A 30 8.91 11.87 8.84
N ALA A 31 10.02 11.34 8.32
CA ALA A 31 10.41 11.59 6.92
C ALA A 31 10.17 10.41 5.97
N THR A 32 10.33 9.17 6.44
CA THR A 32 10.28 7.97 5.58
C THR A 32 8.92 7.74 4.91
N PRO A 33 7.75 7.97 5.54
CA PRO A 33 6.46 7.80 4.87
C PRO A 33 6.32 8.73 3.68
N PHE A 34 6.77 9.98 3.82
CA PHE A 34 6.75 10.97 2.76
C PHE A 34 7.65 10.54 1.59
N TYR A 35 8.89 10.13 1.87
CA TYR A 35 9.80 9.65 0.83
C TYR A 35 9.30 8.39 0.12
N THR A 36 8.65 7.48 0.85
CA THR A 36 8.03 6.29 0.27
C THR A 36 6.89 6.67 -0.66
N LEU A 37 5.96 7.51 -0.19
CA LEU A 37 4.82 7.94 -0.98
C LEU A 37 5.29 8.66 -2.25
N LEU A 38 6.27 9.56 -2.11
CA LEU A 38 6.88 10.26 -3.22
C LEU A 38 7.56 9.30 -4.21
N GLY A 39 8.32 8.32 -3.71
CA GLY A 39 9.01 7.33 -4.54
C GLY A 39 8.03 6.47 -5.35
N VAL A 40 7.00 5.92 -4.69
CA VAL A 40 5.98 5.10 -5.35
C VAL A 40 5.21 5.92 -6.37
N PHE A 41 4.77 7.13 -6.00
CA PHE A 41 4.06 8.02 -6.92
C PHE A 41 4.93 8.41 -8.12
N SER A 42 6.23 8.67 -7.91
CA SER A 42 7.18 8.96 -8.98
C SER A 42 7.33 7.78 -9.94
N VAL A 43 7.45 6.56 -9.43
CA VAL A 43 7.52 5.34 -10.26
C VAL A 43 6.23 5.16 -11.05
N MET A 44 5.06 5.32 -10.43
CA MET A 44 3.77 5.24 -11.13
C MET A 44 3.65 6.31 -12.21
N LEU A 45 4.12 7.54 -11.95
CA LEU A 45 4.10 8.63 -12.90
C LEU A 45 5.02 8.36 -14.10
N LEU A 46 6.20 7.80 -13.87
CA LEU A 46 7.11 7.39 -14.93
C LEU A 46 6.55 6.23 -15.77
N TYR A 47 5.83 5.29 -15.14
CA TYR A 47 5.25 4.13 -15.81
C TYR A 47 4.01 4.50 -16.65
N ILE A 48 3.04 5.19 -16.04
CA ILE A 48 1.74 5.49 -16.67
C ILE A 48 1.80 6.74 -17.56
N ARG A 49 2.73 7.67 -17.29
CA ARG A 49 2.95 8.95 -18.00
C ARG A 49 1.74 9.88 -18.12
N LYS A 50 0.62 9.56 -17.47
CA LYS A 50 -0.62 10.37 -17.45
C LYS A 50 -1.08 10.58 -16.02
N PRO A 51 -1.03 11.82 -15.48
CA PRO A 51 -1.28 12.08 -14.05
C PRO A 51 -2.70 11.70 -13.62
N GLY A 52 -3.71 11.88 -14.46
CA GLY A 52 -5.10 11.45 -14.15
C GLY A 52 -5.22 9.95 -13.89
N ARG A 53 -4.48 9.13 -14.64
CA ARG A 53 -4.46 7.67 -14.46
C ARG A 53 -3.66 7.23 -13.24
N VAL A 54 -2.62 7.99 -12.88
CA VAL A 54 -1.86 7.77 -11.64
C VAL A 54 -2.77 7.97 -10.43
N ILE A 55 -3.58 9.02 -10.43
CA ILE A 55 -4.53 9.29 -9.34
C ILE A 55 -5.54 8.14 -9.23
N LEU A 56 -6.10 7.68 -10.36
CA LEU A 56 -7.07 6.61 -10.37
C LEU A 56 -6.48 5.27 -9.89
N SER A 57 -5.29 4.92 -10.36
CA SER A 57 -4.56 3.71 -9.92
C SER A 57 -4.04 3.80 -8.48
N SER A 58 -3.99 4.98 -7.88
CA SER A 58 -3.63 5.17 -6.47
C SER A 58 -4.81 4.94 -5.52
N LEU A 59 -6.04 4.78 -6.02
CA LEU A 59 -7.22 4.56 -5.19
C LEU A 59 -7.10 3.33 -4.26
N PRO A 60 -6.66 2.15 -4.75
CA PRO A 60 -6.42 0.99 -3.87
C PRO A 60 -5.45 1.32 -2.75
N THR A 61 -4.30 1.90 -3.08
CA THR A 61 -3.26 2.30 -2.13
C THR A 61 -3.79 3.22 -1.04
N ILE A 62 -4.50 4.29 -1.41
CA ILE A 62 -5.03 5.27 -0.45
C ILE A 62 -6.02 4.58 0.49
N MET A 63 -6.96 3.81 -0.08
CA MET A 63 -7.96 3.11 0.71
C MET A 63 -7.35 2.05 1.62
N GLY A 64 -6.33 1.32 1.17
CA GLY A 64 -5.63 0.33 1.99
C GLY A 64 -4.90 0.94 3.17
N VAL A 65 -4.24 2.08 2.98
CA VAL A 65 -3.59 2.82 4.07
C VAL A 65 -4.62 3.39 5.05
N VAL A 66 -5.71 3.97 4.54
CA VAL A 66 -6.81 4.47 5.39
C VAL A 66 -7.41 3.33 6.21
N LEU A 67 -7.63 2.16 5.62
CA LEU A 67 -8.19 1.01 6.34
C LEU A 67 -7.22 0.44 7.38
N ILE A 68 -5.92 0.44 7.11
CA ILE A 68 -4.88 0.10 8.10
C ILE A 68 -5.04 0.99 9.34
N PHE A 69 -5.00 2.31 9.17
CA PHE A 69 -5.10 3.24 10.30
C PHE A 69 -6.47 3.17 10.97
N GLY A 70 -7.55 3.02 10.20
CA GLY A 70 -8.90 2.89 10.72
C GLY A 70 -9.07 1.64 11.59
N VAL A 71 -8.56 0.49 11.15
CA VAL A 71 -8.60 -0.75 11.92
C VAL A 71 -7.69 -0.67 13.15
N MET A 72 -6.49 -0.10 13.03
CA MET A 72 -5.62 0.09 14.18
C MET A 72 -6.27 0.97 15.25
N GLY A 73 -6.88 2.09 14.85
CA GLY A 73 -7.63 2.97 15.74
C GLY A 73 -8.86 2.29 16.37
N ALA A 74 -9.59 1.47 15.60
CA ALA A 74 -10.77 0.76 16.08
C ALA A 74 -10.45 -0.41 17.03
N THR A 75 -9.33 -1.10 16.81
CA THR A 75 -8.90 -2.25 17.61
C THR A 75 -7.99 -1.87 18.78
N GLY A 76 -7.57 -0.61 18.86
CA GLY A 76 -6.65 -0.13 19.89
C GLY A 76 -5.23 -0.71 19.76
N LEU A 77 -4.84 -1.13 18.54
CA LEU A 77 -3.50 -1.65 18.29
C LEU A 77 -2.47 -0.52 18.27
N ASP A 78 -1.44 -0.64 19.09
CA ASP A 78 -0.37 0.35 19.15
C ASP A 78 0.39 0.42 17.83
N PHE A 79 0.63 1.66 17.38
CA PHE A 79 1.51 1.93 16.26
C PHE A 79 2.96 1.74 16.71
N ASN A 80 3.55 0.63 16.28
CA ASN A 80 4.93 0.27 16.62
C ASN A 80 5.82 0.23 15.37
N VAL A 81 7.12 0.07 15.61
CA VAL A 81 8.16 -0.01 14.58
C VAL A 81 7.91 -1.11 13.54
N VAL A 82 7.36 -2.25 13.93
CA VAL A 82 7.10 -3.34 12.98
C VAL A 82 5.93 -2.98 12.08
N ASN A 83 4.84 -2.46 12.66
CA ASN A 83 3.66 -1.98 11.93
C ASN A 83 4.01 -0.85 10.95
N PHE A 84 4.97 0.01 11.31
CA PHE A 84 5.50 1.07 10.46
C PHE A 84 6.03 0.57 9.13
N VAL A 85 6.86 -0.49 9.17
CA VAL A 85 7.44 -1.12 7.98
C VAL A 85 6.34 -1.71 7.09
N GLY A 86 5.17 -1.96 7.65
CA GLY A 86 4.00 -2.41 6.89
C GLY A 86 3.44 -1.35 5.93
N LEU A 87 3.51 -0.07 6.27
CA LEU A 87 2.98 1.01 5.42
C LEU A 87 3.60 1.03 4.02
N PRO A 88 4.93 1.08 3.83
CA PRO A 88 5.54 1.06 2.51
C PRO A 88 5.22 -0.23 1.73
N ILE A 89 5.13 -1.37 2.42
CA ILE A 89 4.76 -2.65 1.81
C ILE A 89 3.33 -2.59 1.26
N SER A 90 2.38 -2.14 2.07
CA SER A 90 0.98 -1.98 1.67
C SER A 90 0.84 -1.01 0.50
N VAL A 91 1.56 0.11 0.54
CA VAL A 91 1.56 1.12 -0.54
C VAL A 91 2.04 0.53 -1.85
N GLY A 92 3.15 -0.24 -1.83
CA GLY A 92 3.68 -0.91 -3.01
C GLY A 92 2.72 -1.93 -3.60
N ILE A 93 2.11 -2.76 -2.74
CA ILE A 93 1.11 -3.76 -3.17
C ILE A 93 -0.12 -3.08 -3.80
N GLY A 94 -0.64 -2.04 -3.15
CA GLY A 94 -1.77 -1.27 -3.68
C GLY A 94 -1.48 -0.65 -5.03
N ALA A 95 -0.26 -0.13 -5.23
CA ALA A 95 0.16 0.47 -6.49
C ALA A 95 0.23 -0.58 -7.61
N VAL A 96 0.79 -1.76 -7.33
CA VAL A 96 0.84 -2.88 -8.28
C VAL A 96 -0.58 -3.31 -8.68
N TYR A 97 -1.46 -3.57 -7.72
CA TYR A 97 -2.84 -3.98 -8.01
C TYR A 97 -3.61 -2.90 -8.77
N GLY A 98 -3.48 -1.63 -8.37
CA GLY A 98 -4.13 -0.50 -9.02
C GLY A 98 -3.68 -0.30 -10.46
N VAL A 99 -2.38 -0.38 -10.74
CA VAL A 99 -1.84 -0.24 -12.10
C VAL A 99 -2.29 -1.39 -12.99
N HIS A 100 -2.16 -2.64 -12.55
CA HIS A 100 -2.55 -3.79 -13.36
C HIS A 100 -4.06 -3.87 -13.59
N ALA A 101 -4.87 -3.56 -12.57
CA ALA A 101 -6.32 -3.49 -12.71
C ALA A 101 -6.72 -2.39 -13.68
N LEU A 102 -6.20 -1.16 -13.51
CA LEU A 102 -6.52 -0.04 -14.38
C LEU A 102 -6.14 -0.31 -15.83
N HIS A 103 -4.92 -0.81 -16.06
CA HIS A 103 -4.46 -1.12 -17.40
C HIS A 103 -5.37 -2.14 -18.09
N ARG A 104 -5.80 -3.17 -17.36
CA ARG A 104 -6.69 -4.19 -17.92
C ARG A 104 -8.11 -3.66 -18.16
N ILE A 105 -8.65 -2.84 -17.26
CA ILE A 105 -9.97 -2.21 -17.43
C ILE A 105 -10.01 -1.40 -18.72
N GLU A 106 -8.95 -0.63 -18.99
CA GLU A 106 -8.79 0.15 -20.23
C GLU A 106 -8.73 -0.74 -21.48
N GLU A 107 -8.03 -1.88 -21.43
CA GLU A 107 -7.96 -2.83 -22.56
C GLU A 107 -9.30 -3.50 -22.86
N THR A 108 -10.08 -3.85 -21.83
CA THR A 108 -11.32 -4.62 -21.99
C THR A 108 -12.58 -3.77 -22.11
N GLY A 109 -12.46 -2.44 -22.18
CA GLY A 109 -13.60 -1.53 -22.35
C GLY A 109 -14.66 -1.65 -21.26
N GLY A 110 -14.26 -1.90 -20.00
CA GLY A 110 -15.18 -1.98 -18.87
C GLY A 110 -15.89 -3.33 -18.66
N GLN A 111 -15.48 -4.40 -19.36
CA GLN A 111 -15.88 -5.76 -18.99
C GLN A 111 -15.44 -6.13 -17.57
N SER A 112 -16.11 -7.12 -16.96
CA SER A 112 -15.80 -7.58 -15.61
C SER A 112 -14.32 -7.97 -15.50
N LEU A 113 -13.56 -7.26 -14.66
CA LEU A 113 -12.13 -7.52 -14.49
C LEU A 113 -11.86 -8.97 -14.07
N LEU A 114 -12.76 -9.56 -13.28
CA LEU A 114 -12.68 -10.96 -12.83
C LEU A 114 -12.86 -12.00 -13.95
N SER A 115 -13.43 -11.63 -15.10
CA SER A 115 -13.49 -12.54 -16.25
C SER A 115 -12.12 -12.70 -16.91
N THR A 116 -11.25 -11.70 -16.75
CA THR A 116 -9.93 -11.65 -17.37
C THR A 116 -8.89 -12.49 -16.62
N SER A 117 -7.84 -12.92 -17.33
CA SER A 117 -6.69 -13.58 -16.72
C SER A 117 -6.00 -12.69 -15.68
N THR A 118 -5.87 -11.38 -15.95
CA THR A 118 -5.26 -10.41 -15.05
C THR A 118 -6.03 -10.26 -13.75
N GLY A 119 -7.37 -10.15 -13.80
CA GLY A 119 -8.18 -10.04 -12.59
C GLY A 119 -8.10 -11.29 -11.71
N LYS A 120 -8.11 -12.48 -12.33
CA LYS A 120 -7.89 -13.75 -11.61
C LYS A 120 -6.48 -13.83 -11.01
N ALA A 121 -5.46 -13.36 -11.72
CA ALA A 121 -4.08 -13.32 -11.24
C ALA A 121 -3.93 -12.36 -10.05
N ILE A 122 -4.55 -11.17 -10.10
CA ILE A 122 -4.58 -10.22 -8.98
C ILE A 122 -5.29 -10.85 -7.78
N LEU A 123 -6.44 -11.50 -7.98
CA LEU A 123 -7.17 -12.19 -6.92
C LEU A 123 -6.32 -13.27 -6.25
N LEU A 124 -5.70 -14.15 -7.03
CA LEU A 124 -4.87 -15.22 -6.51
C LEU A 124 -3.63 -14.69 -5.79
N SER A 125 -2.96 -13.69 -6.36
CA SER A 125 -1.81 -13.01 -5.73
C SER A 125 -2.19 -12.33 -4.41
N GLY A 126 -3.34 -11.67 -4.37
CA GLY A 126 -3.86 -11.06 -3.15
C GLY A 126 -4.13 -12.09 -2.06
N LEU A 127 -4.81 -13.19 -2.40
CA LEU A 127 -5.13 -14.25 -1.45
C LEU A 127 -3.87 -14.93 -0.90
N THR A 128 -2.86 -15.22 -1.73
CA THR A 128 -1.60 -15.80 -1.26
C THR A 128 -0.82 -14.83 -0.37
N THR A 129 -0.83 -13.54 -0.70
CA THR A 129 -0.20 -12.49 0.10
C THR A 129 -0.88 -12.35 1.46
N ILE A 130 -2.22 -12.33 1.49
CA ILE A 130 -3.01 -12.32 2.73
C ILE A 130 -2.69 -13.56 3.55
N ALA A 131 -2.69 -14.75 2.96
CA ALA A 131 -2.35 -15.98 3.68
C ALA A 131 -0.93 -15.92 4.27
N GLY A 132 0.03 -15.38 3.52
CA GLY A 132 1.41 -15.18 3.97
C GLY A 132 1.51 -14.27 5.20
N PHE A 133 0.92 -13.07 5.14
CA PHE A 133 0.95 -12.14 6.28
C PHE A 133 0.06 -12.59 7.44
N ALA A 134 -1.09 -13.21 7.16
CA ALA A 134 -1.98 -13.75 8.18
C ALA A 134 -1.29 -14.88 8.98
N SER A 135 -0.38 -15.63 8.36
CA SER A 135 0.41 -16.64 9.09
C SER A 135 1.25 -16.02 10.23
N LEU A 136 1.70 -14.77 10.08
CA LEU A 136 2.46 -14.07 11.13
C LEU A 136 1.61 -13.76 12.36
N MET A 137 0.28 -13.76 12.26
CA MET A 137 -0.62 -13.59 13.41
C MET A 137 -0.41 -14.70 14.45
N THR A 138 0.08 -15.87 14.04
CA THR A 138 0.41 -16.99 14.94
C THR A 138 1.72 -16.80 15.72
N ALA A 139 2.49 -15.76 15.41
CA ALA A 139 3.75 -15.49 16.09
C ALA A 139 3.54 -15.13 17.57
N ARG A 140 4.40 -15.64 18.46
CA ARG A 140 4.36 -15.33 19.91
C ARG A 140 4.78 -13.89 20.23
N HIS A 141 5.46 -13.21 19.31
CA HIS A 141 5.89 -11.83 19.50
C HIS A 141 4.78 -10.86 19.06
N GLY A 142 4.28 -10.06 20.00
CA GLY A 142 3.11 -9.20 19.79
C GLY A 142 3.25 -8.22 18.62
N GLY A 143 4.45 -7.65 18.40
CA GLY A 143 4.70 -6.76 17.27
C GLY A 143 4.58 -7.45 15.91
N LEU A 144 5.03 -8.71 15.80
CA LEU A 144 4.94 -9.52 14.58
C LEU A 144 3.50 -9.98 14.31
N SER A 145 2.77 -10.36 15.36
CA SER A 145 1.37 -10.75 15.25
C SER A 145 0.48 -9.57 14.80
N SER A 146 0.67 -8.40 15.42
CA SER A 146 -0.01 -7.16 15.03
C SER A 146 0.33 -6.75 13.59
N PHE A 147 1.60 -6.83 13.19
CA PHE A 147 2.03 -6.54 11.82
C PHE A 147 1.36 -7.45 10.80
N GLY A 148 1.30 -8.75 11.06
CA GLY A 148 0.62 -9.72 10.20
C GLY A 148 -0.86 -9.37 9.98
N PHE A 149 -1.56 -9.01 11.06
CA PHE A 149 -2.95 -8.60 11.00
C PHE A 149 -3.13 -7.29 10.20
N VAL A 150 -2.38 -6.25 10.54
CA VAL A 150 -2.47 -4.92 9.93
C VAL A 150 -2.22 -5.00 8.42
N ILE A 151 -1.18 -5.72 7.99
CA ILE A 151 -0.88 -5.86 6.57
C ILE A 151 -1.92 -6.71 5.85
N SER A 152 -2.39 -7.79 6.46
CA SER A 152 -3.45 -8.62 5.86
C SER A 152 -4.71 -7.80 5.57
N VAL A 153 -5.10 -6.92 6.50
CA VAL A 153 -6.21 -5.99 6.32
C VAL A 153 -5.93 -5.00 5.19
N GLY A 154 -4.74 -4.39 5.16
CA GLY A 154 -4.35 -3.46 4.10
C GLY A 154 -4.34 -4.10 2.71
N VAL A 155 -3.80 -5.30 2.58
CA VAL A 155 -3.77 -6.06 1.32
C VAL A 155 -5.18 -6.47 0.90
N MET A 156 -6.03 -6.91 1.84
CA MET A 156 -7.44 -7.20 1.56
C MET A 156 -8.16 -5.96 1.04
N ALA A 157 -7.94 -4.81 1.66
CA ALA A 157 -8.52 -3.54 1.22
C ALA A 157 -8.03 -3.15 -0.18
N ASN A 158 -6.73 -3.19 -0.43
CA ASN A 158 -6.14 -2.95 -1.75
C ASN A 158 -6.77 -3.87 -2.81
N LEU A 159 -6.93 -5.14 -2.47
CA LEU A 159 -7.49 -6.15 -3.37
C LEU A 159 -8.94 -5.84 -3.72
N LEU A 160 -9.79 -5.63 -2.71
CA LEU A 160 -11.21 -5.30 -2.90
C LEU A 160 -11.40 -4.01 -3.68
N VAL A 161 -10.61 -2.98 -3.36
CA VAL A 161 -10.70 -1.69 -4.05
C VAL A 161 -10.24 -1.81 -5.50
N SER A 162 -9.17 -2.57 -5.77
CA SER A 162 -8.69 -2.77 -7.15
C SER A 162 -9.66 -3.58 -8.03
N LEU A 163 -10.35 -4.58 -7.46
CA LEU A 163 -11.22 -5.47 -8.22
C LEU A 163 -12.68 -5.00 -8.31
N VAL A 164 -13.14 -4.19 -7.35
CA VAL A 164 -14.56 -3.79 -7.25
C VAL A 164 -14.73 -2.29 -7.40
N VAL A 165 -14.04 -1.51 -6.57
CA VAL A 165 -14.24 -0.06 -6.51
C VAL A 165 -13.65 0.63 -7.73
N LEU A 166 -12.42 0.26 -8.11
CA LEU A 166 -11.72 0.85 -9.24
C LEU A 166 -12.49 0.71 -10.57
N PRO A 167 -12.98 -0.47 -10.99
CA PRO A 167 -13.78 -0.57 -12.21
C PRO A 167 -15.10 0.20 -12.12
N ALA A 168 -15.74 0.27 -10.94
CA ALA A 168 -16.95 1.07 -10.75
C ALA A 168 -16.67 2.57 -10.92
N VAL A 169 -15.58 3.07 -10.35
CA VAL A 169 -15.16 4.47 -10.50
C VAL A 169 -14.76 4.79 -11.94
N CYS A 170 -14.05 3.90 -12.63
CA CYS A 170 -13.71 4.08 -14.05
C CYS A 170 -14.98 4.19 -14.91
N ARG A 171 -15.95 3.29 -14.75
CA ARG A 171 -17.22 3.34 -15.48
C ARG A 171 -17.97 4.64 -15.26
N TRP A 172 -18.06 5.07 -14.00
CA TRP A 172 -18.69 6.35 -13.65
C TRP A 172 -17.96 7.55 -14.25
N ALA A 173 -16.62 7.54 -14.25
CA ALA A 173 -15.81 8.60 -14.85
C ALA A 173 -15.96 8.66 -16.38
N ASP A 174 -16.08 7.51 -17.05
CA ASP A 174 -16.30 7.44 -18.51
C ASP A 174 -17.70 7.95 -18.89
N GLU A 175 -18.73 7.58 -18.12
CA GLU A 175 -20.10 8.11 -18.27
C GLU A 175 -20.14 9.63 -18.12
N TRP A 176 -19.42 10.19 -17.14
CA TRP A 176 -19.34 11.64 -16.92
C TRP A 176 -18.53 12.37 -18.00
N SER A 177 -17.49 11.73 -18.55
CA SER A 177 -16.64 12.33 -19.59
C SER A 177 -17.28 12.31 -20.99
N GLY A 178 -18.48 11.73 -21.16
CA GLY A 178 -19.14 11.61 -22.46
C GLY A 178 -18.38 10.73 -23.47
N ARG A 179 -17.40 9.96 -23.00
CA ARG A 179 -16.60 9.04 -23.83
C ARG A 179 -17.32 7.70 -23.84
N ASN A 180 -18.31 7.57 -24.72
CA ASN A 180 -18.99 6.31 -24.99
C ASN A 180 -17.96 5.29 -25.47
N LEU A 181 -17.71 4.26 -24.64
CA LEU A 181 -16.91 3.09 -25.00
C LEU A 181 -17.51 2.28 -26.18
N SER A 182 -18.66 2.70 -26.74
CA SER A 182 -19.21 2.13 -27.97
C SER A 182 -18.44 2.50 -29.24
N GLN A 183 -17.55 3.51 -29.21
CA GLN A 183 -16.73 3.84 -30.39
C GLN A 183 -15.57 2.86 -30.63
N ALA A 184 -15.24 1.98 -29.68
CA ALA A 184 -14.26 0.91 -29.90
C ALA A 184 -14.86 -0.34 -30.55
N GLU A 185 -16.20 -0.47 -30.60
CA GLU A 185 -16.89 -1.55 -31.34
C GLU A 185 -17.08 -1.23 -32.82
N GLU A 186 -16.94 0.03 -33.26
CA GLU A 186 -17.03 0.41 -34.69
C GLU A 186 -15.70 0.40 -35.44
N ASP A 187 -14.56 0.28 -34.74
CA ASP A 187 -13.20 0.34 -35.31
C ASP A 187 -12.50 -1.04 -35.42
N ILE A 188 -13.23 -2.16 -35.29
CA ILE A 188 -12.75 -3.53 -35.57
C ILE A 188 -13.67 -4.19 -36.62
#